data_AF-A0A971MT74-F1
#
_entry.id   AF-A0A971MT74-F1
#
_cell.length_a   1.000
_cell.length_b   1.000
_cell.length_c   1.000
_cell.angle_alpha   90.00
_cell.angle_beta   90.00
_cell.angle_gamma   90.00
#
_symmetry.space_group_name_H-M   'P 1'
#
loop_
_entity.id
_entity.type
_entity.pdbx_description
1 polymer ?
#
loop_
_entity_poly.entity_id
_entity_poly.type
_entity_poly.pdbx_seq_one_letter_code
_entity_poly.pdbx_strand_id
1 'polypeptide(L)'
;MEKVKEARRYFETSSENQITEIFFYPEYYSSEWDTEWLEQFRAYLPSSFALINRYIELKNIPPIIFISLNFRQAFIAENSLPHWIKGIFDGVNIYLLIDHDCPRWREIINHELFHVAVFQISKNQPVIPVWLNEAMAYYLGHNTSFQCKQLCHLLRTNYESIKNLMLTDQLMNKHENSYDIVRSFGGFFGEIYPAALIRIFFNELTLQPNFKLVFEKVFQKKIEDAIDEWYCWIQVINNKSKKNNKIIDQLGFLNSFETALAILAIIVKRDYQLMLINSWNIDLDFHNRATLSEKIDFSFDDTLKALAYYHGIHLTVIKPFSGETALEFLRSELINYRPVIISTDTYWCPWYIDYQSRHCPHYCLVNGINESAQYLTCIDKETLKTEQQVGVMPFSNYEKSFGEIYKYELLPENDFYQPEEVLGEICKRFITNIEKHANGKRAQTTQVEDRTFTSKKFSWKLQIQFNFKRISDLANILDESKSLGEEWAGYSNVNEVPLLKKLTVISNGRYKFAIELNYLAERFNKEKIAEFAKEISNIGDDWQQVKLLLVQYFQKQSKDLLDNVVGQIRQIAEREANLSLLLDEIFF
;
A
#
# COMPACT_ATOMS: atom_id res chain seq x y z
N MET A 1 -41.98 -3.80 -15.21
CA MET A 1 -41.43 -3.72 -16.59
C MET A 1 -42.37 -3.16 -17.65
N GLU A 2 -43.65 -3.52 -17.71
CA GLU A 2 -44.54 -3.06 -18.82
C GLU A 2 -44.74 -1.54 -18.93
N LYS A 3 -44.66 -0.79 -17.82
CA LYS A 3 -44.75 0.69 -17.83
C LYS A 3 -43.50 1.39 -18.37
N VAL A 4 -42.34 0.70 -18.42
CA VAL A 4 -41.09 1.27 -18.95
C VAL A 4 -41.09 1.34 -20.48
N LYS A 5 -42.10 0.75 -21.14
CA LYS A 5 -42.33 0.85 -22.60
C LYS A 5 -42.57 2.29 -23.09
N GLU A 6 -42.77 3.26 -22.18
CA GLU A 6 -42.91 4.69 -22.49
C GLU A 6 -41.60 5.49 -22.43
N ALA A 7 -40.44 4.83 -22.23
CA ALA A 7 -39.16 5.52 -22.12
C ALA A 7 -38.83 6.33 -23.39
N ARG A 8 -38.40 7.58 -23.22
CA ARG A 8 -38.11 8.48 -24.35
C ARG A 8 -36.72 8.21 -24.90
N ARG A 9 -36.64 8.02 -26.23
CA ARG A 9 -35.40 7.85 -26.98
C ARG A 9 -34.61 9.16 -26.97
N TYR A 10 -33.38 9.14 -26.45
CA TYR A 10 -32.57 10.36 -26.35
C TYR A 10 -31.51 10.42 -27.46
N PHE A 11 -30.84 9.31 -27.79
CA PHE A 11 -29.75 9.30 -28.77
C PHE A 11 -29.49 7.94 -29.45
N GLU A 12 -28.92 7.97 -30.65
CA GLU A 12 -28.31 6.84 -31.36
C GLU A 12 -26.78 6.97 -31.31
N THR A 13 -26.06 5.88 -31.07
CA THR A 13 -24.59 5.84 -31.15
C THR A 13 -24.16 5.14 -32.43
N SER A 14 -23.53 5.86 -33.37
CA SER A 14 -22.94 5.27 -34.58
C SER A 14 -21.44 5.05 -34.38
N SER A 15 -21.07 3.90 -33.80
CA SER A 15 -19.79 3.29 -34.18
C SER A 15 -20.09 2.40 -35.38
N GLU A 16 -19.23 2.38 -36.40
CA GLU A 16 -19.48 1.78 -37.72
C GLU A 16 -19.94 0.31 -37.73
N ASN A 17 -20.09 -0.37 -36.58
CA ASN A 17 -20.64 -1.72 -36.56
C ASN A 17 -21.67 -2.08 -35.46
N GLN A 18 -21.94 -1.27 -34.43
CA GLN A 18 -23.00 -1.59 -33.46
C GLN A 18 -23.64 -0.34 -32.85
N ILE A 19 -24.95 -0.18 -33.06
CA ILE A 19 -25.78 0.89 -32.49
C ILE A 19 -26.46 0.32 -31.24
N THR A 20 -26.21 0.92 -30.08
CA THR A 20 -27.05 0.70 -28.89
C THR A 20 -27.85 1.94 -28.56
N GLU A 21 -29.11 1.72 -28.21
CA GLU A 21 -30.03 2.78 -27.82
C GLU A 21 -29.92 3.06 -26.32
N ILE A 22 -29.92 4.35 -25.96
CA ILE A 22 -29.94 4.80 -24.57
C ILE A 22 -31.26 5.52 -24.31
N PHE A 23 -31.97 5.06 -23.28
CA PHE A 23 -33.26 5.57 -22.84
C PHE A 23 -33.20 6.04 -21.39
N PHE A 24 -34.16 6.90 -21.03
CA PHE A 24 -34.33 7.40 -19.66
C PHE A 24 -35.78 7.19 -19.24
N TYR A 25 -35.98 6.80 -18.00
CA TYR A 25 -37.30 6.59 -17.42
C TYR A 25 -37.50 7.42 -16.14
N PRO A 26 -38.60 8.20 -16.05
CA PRO A 26 -39.60 8.44 -17.10
C PRO A 26 -39.10 9.36 -18.22
N GLU A 27 -38.16 10.24 -17.91
CA GLU A 27 -37.54 11.19 -18.85
C GLU A 27 -36.12 11.53 -18.40
N TYR A 28 -35.40 12.27 -19.26
CA TYR A 28 -34.05 12.72 -18.99
C TYR A 28 -34.06 13.95 -18.04
N TYR A 29 -33.28 13.86 -16.96
CA TYR A 29 -33.04 14.96 -16.04
C TYR A 29 -31.55 15.31 -16.06
N SER A 30 -31.19 16.49 -16.58
CA SER A 30 -29.79 16.93 -16.65
C SER A 30 -29.15 17.15 -15.27
N SER A 31 -29.95 17.24 -14.22
CA SER A 31 -29.48 17.26 -12.84
C SER A 31 -29.09 15.88 -12.30
N GLU A 32 -29.54 14.80 -12.94
CA GLU A 32 -29.21 13.42 -12.55
C GLU A 32 -28.16 12.79 -13.47
N TRP A 33 -28.17 13.16 -14.75
CA TRP A 33 -27.17 12.73 -15.73
C TRP A 33 -26.77 13.95 -16.54
N ASP A 34 -25.63 14.56 -16.21
CA ASP A 34 -25.15 15.68 -17.02
C ASP A 34 -24.67 15.18 -18.40
N THR A 35 -24.60 16.11 -19.36
CA THR A 35 -24.25 15.79 -20.76
C THR A 35 -22.82 15.24 -20.88
N GLU A 36 -21.87 15.76 -20.11
CA GLU A 36 -20.46 15.35 -20.18
C GLU A 36 -20.30 13.91 -19.70
N TRP A 37 -20.92 13.56 -18.58
CA TRP A 37 -20.94 12.20 -18.05
C TRP A 37 -21.56 11.21 -19.05
N LEU A 38 -22.65 11.59 -19.72
CA LEU A 38 -23.28 10.74 -20.74
C LEU A 38 -22.41 10.53 -21.97
N GLU A 39 -21.65 11.55 -22.39
CA GLU A 39 -20.66 11.41 -23.45
C GLU A 39 -19.52 10.47 -23.04
N GLN A 40 -19.03 10.59 -21.80
CA GLN A 40 -18.05 9.64 -21.25
C GLN A 40 -18.59 8.21 -21.19
N PHE A 41 -19.84 8.02 -20.77
CA PHE A 41 -20.51 6.73 -20.75
C PHE A 41 -20.54 6.09 -22.14
N ARG A 42 -20.95 6.86 -23.16
CA ARG A 42 -20.99 6.39 -24.55
C ARG A 42 -19.62 6.05 -25.10
N ALA A 43 -18.63 6.92 -24.87
CA ALA A 43 -17.27 6.70 -25.33
C ALA A 43 -16.65 5.43 -24.69
N TYR A 44 -17.12 5.03 -23.51
CA TYR A 44 -16.65 3.83 -22.83
C TYR A 44 -17.28 2.52 -23.33
N LEU A 45 -18.53 2.54 -23.83
CA LEU A 45 -19.24 1.32 -24.26
C LEU A 45 -18.48 0.45 -25.28
N PRO A 46 -17.80 1.00 -26.32
CA PRO A 46 -16.97 0.19 -27.21
C PRO A 46 -15.83 -0.53 -26.49
N SER A 47 -15.23 0.10 -25.48
CA SER A 47 -14.18 -0.50 -24.67
C SER A 47 -14.74 -1.63 -23.79
N SER A 48 -15.92 -1.44 -23.19
CA SER A 48 -16.64 -2.49 -22.47
C SER A 48 -16.96 -3.68 -23.36
N PHE A 49 -17.50 -3.43 -24.55
CA PHE A 49 -17.82 -4.46 -25.53
C PHE A 49 -16.58 -5.28 -25.92
N ALA A 50 -15.47 -4.59 -26.22
CA ALA A 50 -14.21 -5.23 -26.55
C ALA A 50 -13.65 -6.04 -25.37
N LEU A 51 -13.79 -5.53 -24.13
CA LEU A 51 -13.40 -6.25 -22.92
C LEU A 51 -14.18 -7.57 -22.78
N ILE A 52 -15.51 -7.53 -22.86
CA ILE A 52 -16.35 -8.73 -22.74
C ILE A 52 -16.03 -9.75 -23.84
N ASN A 53 -15.84 -9.29 -25.09
CA ASN A 53 -15.48 -10.15 -26.23
C ASN A 53 -14.11 -10.85 -26.12
N ARG A 54 -13.25 -10.46 -25.18
CA ARG A 54 -12.04 -11.23 -24.87
C ARG A 54 -12.35 -12.54 -24.15
N TYR A 55 -13.47 -12.61 -23.43
CA TYR A 55 -13.84 -13.73 -22.55
C TYR A 55 -15.05 -14.51 -23.05
N ILE A 56 -15.99 -13.86 -23.74
CA ILE A 56 -17.24 -14.49 -24.19
C ILE A 56 -17.77 -13.70 -25.39
N GLU A 57 -18.31 -14.38 -26.39
CA GLU A 57 -18.87 -13.71 -27.56
C GLU A 57 -20.12 -12.89 -27.18
N LEU A 58 -19.98 -11.56 -27.25
CA LEU A 58 -21.08 -10.60 -27.11
C LEU A 58 -21.45 -10.10 -28.51
N LYS A 59 -22.65 -10.44 -28.98
CA LYS A 59 -23.10 -10.16 -30.36
C LYS A 59 -23.59 -8.75 -30.52
N ASN A 60 -24.34 -8.25 -29.55
CA ASN A 60 -24.88 -6.89 -29.56
C ASN A 60 -25.11 -6.40 -28.14
N ILE A 61 -25.04 -5.08 -27.93
CA ILE A 61 -25.47 -4.46 -26.68
C ILE A 61 -26.99 -4.20 -26.77
N PRO A 62 -27.81 -4.68 -25.82
CA PRO A 62 -29.23 -4.37 -25.77
C PRO A 62 -29.47 -2.91 -25.36
N PRO A 63 -30.69 -2.39 -25.55
CA PRO A 63 -31.06 -1.08 -25.02
C PRO A 63 -30.67 -0.90 -23.55
N ILE A 64 -30.10 0.27 -23.23
CA ILE A 64 -29.72 0.67 -21.87
C ILE A 64 -30.73 1.71 -21.39
N ILE A 65 -31.36 1.45 -20.26
CA ILE A 65 -32.43 2.29 -19.69
C ILE A 65 -31.98 2.80 -18.33
N PHE A 66 -31.76 4.11 -18.23
CA PHE A 66 -31.46 4.78 -16.96
C PHE A 66 -32.75 5.06 -16.19
N ILE A 67 -32.82 4.60 -14.94
CA ILE A 67 -33.97 4.81 -14.05
C ILE A 67 -33.68 6.00 -13.12
N SER A 68 -34.50 7.06 -13.24
CA SER A 68 -34.38 8.27 -12.42
C SER A 68 -34.45 7.93 -10.92
N LEU A 69 -33.68 8.67 -10.12
CA LEU A 69 -33.64 8.58 -8.66
C LEU A 69 -35.02 8.50 -8.02
N ASN A 70 -35.95 9.34 -8.47
CA ASN A 70 -37.32 9.41 -7.96
C ASN A 70 -38.14 8.15 -8.21
N PHE A 71 -37.71 7.29 -9.15
CA PHE A 71 -38.41 6.08 -9.56
C PHE A 71 -37.69 4.79 -9.17
N ARG A 72 -36.44 4.86 -8.68
CA ARG A 72 -35.64 3.68 -8.32
C ARG A 72 -36.35 2.79 -7.29
N GLN A 73 -36.88 3.37 -6.21
CA GLN A 73 -37.53 2.59 -5.14
C GLN A 73 -38.80 1.88 -5.64
N ALA A 74 -39.61 2.58 -6.44
CA ALA A 74 -40.79 1.98 -7.05
C ALA A 74 -40.40 0.85 -8.01
N PHE A 75 -39.39 1.07 -8.87
CA PHE A 75 -38.87 0.05 -9.78
C PHE A 75 -38.34 -1.18 -9.03
N ILE A 76 -37.57 -1.00 -7.96
CA ILE A 76 -37.05 -2.09 -7.13
C ILE A 76 -38.20 -2.89 -6.51
N ALA A 77 -39.17 -2.21 -5.91
CA ALA A 77 -40.31 -2.86 -5.26
C ALA A 77 -41.20 -3.62 -6.26
N GLU A 78 -41.52 -3.02 -7.41
CA GLU A 78 -42.37 -3.62 -8.44
C GLU A 78 -41.77 -4.90 -9.05
N ASN A 79 -40.44 -4.99 -9.10
CA ASN A 79 -39.74 -6.14 -9.69
C ASN A 79 -39.13 -7.07 -8.62
N SER A 80 -39.47 -6.89 -7.33
CA SER A 80 -38.96 -7.70 -6.21
C SER A 80 -37.42 -7.78 -6.17
N LEU A 81 -36.76 -6.67 -6.52
CA LEU A 81 -35.29 -6.61 -6.57
C LEU A 81 -34.71 -6.25 -5.20
N PRO A 82 -33.46 -6.64 -4.92
CA PRO A 82 -32.76 -6.17 -3.74
C PRO A 82 -32.57 -4.64 -3.78
N HIS A 83 -32.78 -3.96 -2.65
CA HIS A 83 -32.67 -2.50 -2.55
C HIS A 83 -31.27 -1.93 -2.87
N TRP A 84 -30.24 -2.76 -2.83
CA TRP A 84 -28.86 -2.38 -3.12
C TRP A 84 -28.47 -2.53 -4.61
N ILE A 85 -29.38 -3.04 -5.46
CA ILE A 85 -29.09 -3.27 -6.88
C ILE A 85 -28.83 -1.95 -7.62
N LYS A 86 -27.86 -1.96 -8.54
CA LYS A 86 -27.45 -0.78 -9.33
C LYS A 86 -27.56 -0.99 -10.83
N GLY A 87 -27.53 -2.23 -11.28
CA GLY A 87 -27.76 -2.63 -12.66
C GLY A 87 -28.56 -3.93 -12.66
N ILE A 88 -29.35 -4.16 -13.71
CA ILE A 88 -29.95 -5.46 -13.97
C ILE A 88 -30.20 -5.64 -15.45
N PHE A 89 -29.87 -6.81 -15.95
CA PHE A 89 -30.29 -7.30 -17.27
C PHE A 89 -31.50 -8.26 -17.13
N ASP A 90 -32.59 -7.96 -17.82
CA ASP A 90 -33.85 -8.73 -17.77
C ASP A 90 -33.99 -9.79 -18.90
N GLY A 91 -32.97 -9.94 -19.74
CA GLY A 91 -33.02 -10.75 -20.97
C GLY A 91 -33.26 -9.93 -22.26
N VAL A 92 -33.66 -8.67 -22.14
CA VAL A 92 -34.02 -7.79 -23.26
C VAL A 92 -33.31 -6.45 -23.19
N ASN A 93 -33.24 -5.83 -22.00
CA ASN A 93 -32.71 -4.51 -21.73
C ASN A 93 -31.78 -4.54 -20.51
N ILE A 94 -30.83 -3.62 -20.48
CA ILE A 94 -30.07 -3.30 -19.25
C ILE A 94 -30.76 -2.11 -18.58
N TYR A 95 -31.15 -2.26 -17.32
CA TYR A 95 -31.63 -1.16 -16.49
C TYR A 95 -30.52 -0.70 -15.54
N LEU A 96 -30.18 0.58 -15.60
CA LEU A 96 -29.18 1.20 -14.72
C LEU A 96 -29.85 2.13 -13.70
N LEU A 97 -29.65 1.82 -12.42
CA LEU A 97 -30.19 2.56 -11.27
C LEU A 97 -29.08 3.44 -10.66
N ILE A 98 -28.40 4.19 -11.53
CA ILE A 98 -27.25 5.06 -11.21
C ILE A 98 -27.42 6.45 -11.83
N ASP A 99 -26.69 7.42 -11.29
CA ASP A 99 -26.61 8.84 -11.68
C ASP A 99 -25.15 9.20 -11.99
N HIS A 100 -24.91 10.44 -12.43
CA HIS A 100 -23.57 10.95 -12.74
C HIS A 100 -22.60 10.90 -11.56
N ASP A 101 -23.13 10.97 -10.33
CA ASP A 101 -22.35 10.87 -9.09
C ASP A 101 -21.90 9.44 -8.76
N CYS A 102 -22.37 8.41 -9.46
CA CYS A 102 -21.99 7.03 -9.18
C CYS A 102 -20.56 6.76 -9.67
N PRO A 103 -19.54 6.63 -8.79
CA PRO A 103 -18.15 6.52 -9.24
C PRO A 103 -17.84 5.18 -9.92
N ARG A 104 -18.73 4.20 -9.79
CA ARG A 104 -18.55 2.79 -10.19
C ARG A 104 -19.35 2.40 -11.43
N TRP A 105 -19.81 3.37 -12.21
CA TRP A 105 -20.71 3.09 -13.34
C TRP A 105 -20.05 2.21 -14.42
N ARG A 106 -18.72 2.30 -14.58
CA ARG A 106 -17.93 1.49 -15.55
C ARG A 106 -17.93 0.02 -15.15
N GLU A 107 -17.75 -0.25 -13.87
CA GLU A 107 -17.79 -1.56 -13.25
C GLU A 107 -19.17 -2.20 -13.40
N ILE A 108 -20.22 -1.41 -13.16
CA ILE A 108 -21.61 -1.85 -13.27
C ILE A 108 -21.96 -2.19 -14.72
N ILE A 109 -21.61 -1.35 -15.71
CA ILE A 109 -21.95 -1.66 -17.10
C ILE A 109 -21.18 -2.88 -17.63
N ASN A 110 -19.92 -3.05 -17.26
CA ASN A 110 -19.16 -4.25 -17.61
C ASN A 110 -19.78 -5.51 -16.99
N HIS A 111 -20.24 -5.43 -15.74
CA HIS A 111 -20.93 -6.52 -15.05
C HIS A 111 -22.21 -6.93 -15.80
N GLU A 112 -23.10 -5.97 -16.12
CA GLU A 112 -24.35 -6.28 -16.85
C GLU A 112 -24.10 -6.79 -18.27
N LEU A 113 -23.13 -6.22 -18.99
CA LEU A 113 -22.78 -6.68 -20.34
C LEU A 113 -22.25 -8.12 -20.37
N PHE A 114 -21.63 -8.59 -19.29
CA PHE A 114 -21.26 -9.99 -19.18
C PHE A 114 -22.50 -10.89 -19.11
N HIS A 115 -23.50 -10.53 -18.31
CA HIS A 115 -24.76 -11.28 -18.25
C HIS A 115 -25.48 -11.31 -19.61
N VAL A 116 -25.46 -10.20 -20.35
CA VAL A 116 -25.95 -10.16 -21.74
C VAL A 116 -25.24 -11.18 -22.60
N ALA A 117 -23.91 -11.23 -22.56
CA ALA A 117 -23.14 -12.16 -23.38
C ALA A 117 -23.48 -13.63 -23.03
N VAL A 118 -23.55 -13.97 -21.74
CA VAL A 118 -23.96 -15.30 -21.27
C VAL A 118 -25.34 -15.66 -21.79
N PHE A 119 -26.30 -14.75 -21.72
CA PHE A 119 -27.67 -14.95 -22.20
C PHE A 119 -27.74 -15.17 -23.72
N GLN A 120 -26.98 -14.38 -24.49
CA GLN A 120 -26.94 -14.47 -25.95
C GLN A 120 -26.37 -15.80 -26.45
N ILE A 121 -25.38 -16.35 -25.76
CA ILE A 121 -24.80 -17.64 -26.12
C ILE A 121 -25.64 -18.82 -25.63
N SER A 122 -26.36 -18.66 -24.52
CA SER A 122 -27.12 -19.74 -23.89
C SER A 122 -28.52 -19.93 -24.46
N LYS A 123 -29.00 -18.99 -25.29
CA LYS A 123 -30.35 -19.01 -25.89
C LYS A 123 -31.44 -19.25 -24.83
N ASN A 124 -31.33 -18.55 -23.69
CA ASN A 124 -32.23 -18.61 -22.54
C ASN A 124 -32.22 -19.95 -21.78
N GLN A 125 -31.21 -20.80 -21.98
CA GLN A 125 -31.01 -21.99 -21.16
C GLN A 125 -30.00 -21.70 -20.04
N PRO A 126 -30.24 -22.16 -18.80
CA PRO A 126 -29.26 -22.04 -17.72
C PRO A 126 -28.13 -23.05 -17.94
N VAL A 127 -27.14 -22.66 -18.75
CA VAL A 127 -25.99 -23.51 -19.10
C VAL A 127 -24.81 -23.37 -18.13
N ILE A 128 -24.83 -22.36 -17.27
CA ILE A 128 -23.84 -22.15 -16.21
C ILE A 128 -24.53 -21.95 -14.86
N PRO A 129 -23.89 -22.37 -13.73
CA PRO A 129 -24.37 -22.05 -12.40
C PRO A 129 -24.48 -20.54 -12.19
N VAL A 130 -25.54 -20.10 -11.49
CA VAL A 130 -25.79 -18.68 -11.19
C VAL A 130 -24.58 -18.07 -10.48
N TRP A 131 -24.02 -18.74 -9.48
CA TRP A 131 -22.88 -18.20 -8.72
C TRP A 131 -21.64 -17.96 -9.59
N LEU A 132 -21.40 -18.79 -10.62
CA LEU A 132 -20.24 -18.63 -11.50
C LEU A 132 -20.47 -17.51 -12.52
N ASN A 133 -21.71 -17.36 -13.00
CA ASN A 133 -22.12 -16.22 -13.83
C ASN A 133 -21.81 -14.90 -13.10
N GLU A 134 -22.28 -14.80 -11.86
CA GLU A 134 -22.01 -13.65 -10.99
C GLU A 134 -20.52 -13.45 -10.74
N ALA A 135 -19.77 -14.52 -10.45
CA ALA A 135 -18.35 -14.44 -10.14
C ALA A 135 -17.56 -13.81 -11.31
N MET A 136 -17.86 -14.24 -12.53
CA MET A 136 -17.24 -13.70 -13.73
C MET A 136 -17.70 -12.26 -14.04
N ALA A 137 -18.98 -11.94 -13.80
CA ALA A 137 -19.48 -10.59 -13.93
C ALA A 137 -18.77 -9.63 -12.95
N TYR A 138 -18.55 -10.04 -11.69
CA TYR A 138 -17.77 -9.27 -10.71
C TYR A 138 -16.31 -9.11 -11.14
N TYR A 139 -15.68 -10.17 -11.70
CA TYR A 139 -14.31 -10.11 -12.19
C TYR A 139 -14.16 -9.10 -13.34
N LEU A 140 -14.99 -9.18 -14.38
CA LEU A 140 -14.91 -8.29 -15.54
C LEU A 140 -15.41 -6.87 -15.22
N GLY A 141 -16.31 -6.76 -14.26
CA GLY A 141 -16.67 -5.50 -13.62
C GLY A 141 -15.55 -4.91 -12.74
N HIS A 142 -14.38 -5.56 -12.61
CA HIS A 142 -13.30 -5.11 -11.71
C HIS A 142 -13.77 -4.87 -10.26
N ASN A 143 -14.79 -5.60 -9.83
CA ASN A 143 -15.40 -5.52 -8.51
C ASN A 143 -15.13 -6.81 -7.72
N THR A 144 -13.85 -7.14 -7.59
CA THR A 144 -13.37 -8.34 -6.89
C THR A 144 -12.89 -8.04 -5.47
N SER A 145 -13.15 -6.85 -4.94
CA SER A 145 -12.86 -6.55 -3.53
C SER A 145 -13.80 -7.35 -2.61
N PHE A 146 -13.22 -8.06 -1.66
CA PHE A 146 -13.93 -8.85 -0.63
C PHE A 146 -13.17 -8.81 0.69
N GLN A 147 -13.87 -9.08 1.80
CA GLN A 147 -13.29 -9.04 3.14
C GLN A 147 -12.49 -10.33 3.42
N CYS A 148 -11.29 -10.43 2.87
CA CYS A 148 -10.47 -11.66 2.87
C CYS A 148 -10.28 -12.30 4.26
N LYS A 149 -10.10 -11.50 5.32
CA LYS A 149 -9.99 -12.02 6.71
C LYS A 149 -11.28 -12.67 7.19
N GLN A 150 -12.43 -12.03 6.96
CA GLN A 150 -13.74 -12.56 7.34
C GLN A 150 -14.08 -13.80 6.52
N LEU A 151 -13.85 -13.74 5.20
CA LEU A 151 -14.05 -14.89 4.31
C LEU A 151 -13.16 -16.08 4.68
N CYS A 152 -11.89 -15.85 5.04
CA CYS A 152 -11.03 -16.92 5.55
C CYS A 152 -11.57 -17.56 6.82
N HIS A 153 -12.09 -16.76 7.75
CA HIS A 153 -12.69 -17.28 8.98
C HIS A 153 -13.95 -18.10 8.66
N LEU A 154 -14.82 -17.58 7.82
CA LEU A 154 -16.02 -18.25 7.33
C LEU A 154 -15.70 -19.60 6.67
N LEU A 155 -14.73 -19.63 5.75
CA LEU A 155 -14.37 -20.85 5.03
C LEU A 155 -13.71 -21.88 5.96
N ARG A 156 -12.98 -21.48 7.00
CA ARG A 156 -12.41 -22.45 7.96
C ARG A 156 -13.46 -23.26 8.71
N THR A 157 -14.63 -22.69 8.97
CA THR A 157 -15.70 -23.36 9.70
C THR A 157 -16.74 -24.00 8.79
N ASN A 158 -16.97 -23.44 7.60
CA ASN A 158 -18.11 -23.79 6.74
C ASN A 158 -17.71 -24.27 5.33
N TYR A 159 -16.44 -24.59 5.07
CA TYR A 159 -15.96 -24.92 3.72
C TYR A 159 -16.79 -25.97 3.00
N GLU A 160 -16.99 -27.14 3.61
CA GLU A 160 -17.73 -28.26 2.98
C GLU A 160 -19.18 -27.90 2.66
N SER A 161 -19.84 -27.14 3.55
CA SER A 161 -21.20 -26.64 3.33
C SER A 161 -21.24 -25.68 2.13
N ILE A 162 -20.30 -24.73 2.08
CA ILE A 162 -20.19 -23.75 0.98
C ILE A 162 -19.87 -24.45 -0.34
N LYS A 163 -18.91 -25.39 -0.34
CA LYS A 163 -18.57 -26.21 -1.52
C LYS A 163 -19.79 -26.94 -2.04
N ASN A 164 -20.55 -27.60 -1.17
CA ASN A 164 -21.78 -28.28 -1.56
C ASN A 164 -22.85 -27.31 -2.13
N LEU A 165 -23.00 -26.12 -1.55
CA LEU A 165 -23.91 -25.09 -2.08
C LEU A 165 -23.47 -24.59 -3.46
N MET A 166 -22.17 -24.48 -3.74
CA MET A 166 -21.67 -24.15 -5.08
C MET A 166 -21.94 -25.27 -6.08
N LEU A 167 -21.67 -26.53 -5.69
CA LEU A 167 -21.85 -27.68 -6.57
C LEU A 167 -23.31 -27.97 -6.91
N THR A 168 -24.23 -27.55 -6.05
CA THR A 168 -25.69 -27.67 -6.24
C THR A 168 -26.35 -26.39 -6.77
N ASP A 169 -25.57 -25.35 -7.06
CA ASP A 169 -26.03 -24.02 -7.49
C ASP A 169 -27.07 -23.37 -6.56
N GLN A 170 -26.88 -23.57 -5.25
CA GLN A 170 -27.76 -23.03 -4.20
C GLN A 170 -27.10 -21.92 -3.38
N LEU A 171 -25.84 -21.57 -3.68
CA LEU A 171 -25.07 -20.58 -2.91
C LEU A 171 -25.80 -19.23 -2.80
N MET A 172 -26.27 -18.68 -3.93
CA MET A 172 -26.90 -17.35 -3.97
C MET A 172 -28.19 -17.26 -3.15
N ASN A 173 -28.90 -18.38 -3.00
CA ASN A 173 -30.22 -18.42 -2.35
C ASN A 173 -30.15 -18.79 -0.86
N LYS A 174 -29.09 -19.48 -0.42
CA LYS A 174 -29.02 -20.10 0.90
C LYS A 174 -27.92 -19.57 1.81
N HIS A 175 -27.01 -18.74 1.31
CA HIS A 175 -25.88 -18.25 2.09
C HIS A 175 -25.85 -16.73 2.18
N GLU A 176 -25.79 -16.19 3.40
CA GLU A 176 -25.83 -14.75 3.66
C GLU A 176 -24.61 -14.01 3.06
N ASN A 177 -23.43 -14.65 3.08
CA ASN A 177 -22.18 -14.10 2.52
C ASN A 177 -21.88 -14.56 1.08
N SER A 178 -22.92 -14.89 0.30
CA SER A 178 -22.75 -15.42 -1.07
C SER A 178 -21.95 -14.49 -1.98
N TYR A 179 -22.16 -13.17 -1.89
CA TYR A 179 -21.45 -12.20 -2.73
C TYR A 179 -19.94 -12.13 -2.47
N ASP A 180 -19.48 -12.21 -1.22
CA ASP A 180 -18.04 -12.22 -0.93
C ASP A 180 -17.37 -13.49 -1.44
N ILE A 181 -18.05 -14.63 -1.31
CA ILE A 181 -17.61 -15.92 -1.88
C ILE A 181 -17.48 -15.79 -3.40
N VAL A 182 -18.53 -15.30 -4.06
CA VAL A 182 -18.61 -15.12 -5.51
C VAL A 182 -17.55 -14.15 -6.05
N ARG A 183 -17.39 -12.97 -5.43
CA ARG A 183 -16.36 -11.99 -5.83
C ARG A 183 -14.96 -12.57 -5.71
N SER A 184 -14.70 -13.29 -4.62
CA SER A 184 -13.41 -13.89 -4.38
C SER A 184 -13.10 -15.03 -5.36
N PHE A 185 -14.12 -15.83 -5.72
CA PHE A 185 -13.97 -16.87 -6.73
C PHE A 185 -13.74 -16.24 -8.10
N GLY A 186 -14.43 -15.14 -8.43
CA GLY A 186 -14.19 -14.38 -9.66
C GLY A 186 -12.74 -13.89 -9.78
N GLY A 187 -12.21 -13.32 -8.70
CA GLY A 187 -10.80 -12.93 -8.60
C GLY A 187 -9.84 -14.10 -8.83
N PHE A 188 -10.05 -15.21 -8.12
CA PHE A 188 -9.28 -16.45 -8.32
C PHE A 188 -9.34 -16.94 -9.76
N PHE A 189 -10.54 -17.06 -10.32
CA PHE A 189 -10.74 -17.67 -11.62
C PHE A 189 -10.10 -16.83 -12.72
N GLY A 190 -10.23 -15.50 -12.65
CA GLY A 190 -9.62 -14.58 -13.59
C GLY A 190 -8.09 -14.49 -13.48
N GLU A 191 -7.52 -14.66 -12.28
CA GLU A 191 -6.07 -14.72 -12.08
C GLU A 191 -5.45 -16.04 -12.56
N ILE A 192 -6.15 -17.16 -12.36
CA ILE A 192 -5.62 -18.51 -12.65
C ILE A 192 -5.83 -18.91 -14.11
N TYR A 193 -6.95 -18.52 -14.74
CA TYR A 193 -7.28 -18.94 -16.09
C TYR A 193 -7.15 -17.80 -17.10
N PRO A 194 -6.35 -17.96 -18.17
CA PRO A 194 -6.22 -16.95 -19.21
C PRO A 194 -7.55 -16.67 -19.91
N ALA A 195 -7.79 -15.41 -20.31
CA ALA A 195 -9.00 -14.99 -21.02
C ALA A 195 -9.34 -15.86 -22.25
N ALA A 196 -8.32 -16.28 -23.02
CA ALA A 196 -8.49 -17.15 -24.18
C ALA A 196 -9.09 -18.53 -23.80
N LEU A 197 -8.69 -19.10 -22.66
CA LEU A 197 -9.20 -20.38 -22.20
C LEU A 197 -10.65 -20.25 -21.69
N ILE A 198 -10.94 -19.16 -20.99
CA ILE A 198 -12.31 -18.82 -20.56
C ILE A 198 -13.23 -18.64 -21.78
N ARG A 199 -12.73 -18.03 -22.85
CA ARG A 199 -13.48 -17.90 -24.11
C ARG A 199 -13.74 -19.25 -24.78
N ILE A 200 -12.75 -20.14 -24.81
CA ILE A 200 -12.94 -21.52 -25.29
C ILE A 200 -14.02 -22.22 -24.46
N PHE A 201 -14.00 -22.07 -23.14
CA PHE A 201 -15.01 -22.63 -22.24
C PHE A 201 -16.43 -22.18 -22.60
N PHE A 202 -16.65 -20.87 -22.77
CA PHE A 202 -17.97 -20.38 -23.17
C PHE A 202 -18.40 -20.80 -24.57
N ASN A 203 -17.48 -20.86 -25.52
CA ASN A 203 -17.79 -21.35 -26.87
C ASN A 203 -18.20 -22.83 -26.83
N GLU A 204 -17.49 -23.67 -26.08
CA GLU A 204 -17.81 -25.09 -25.92
C GLU A 204 -19.17 -25.30 -25.23
N LEU A 205 -19.55 -24.44 -24.27
CA LEU A 205 -20.88 -24.49 -23.65
C LEU A 205 -22.02 -24.27 -24.65
N THR A 206 -21.80 -23.52 -25.73
CA THR A 206 -22.81 -23.34 -26.80
C THR A 206 -23.04 -24.61 -27.60
N LEU A 207 -22.02 -25.45 -27.71
CA LEU A 207 -22.05 -26.73 -28.42
C LEU A 207 -22.55 -27.86 -27.52
N GLN A 208 -22.21 -27.78 -26.22
CA GLN A 208 -22.48 -28.80 -25.23
C GLN A 208 -22.96 -28.16 -23.92
N PRO A 209 -24.28 -28.05 -23.68
CA PRO A 209 -24.85 -27.34 -22.53
C PRO A 209 -24.78 -28.16 -21.22
N ASN A 210 -23.68 -28.88 -21.01
CA ASN A 210 -23.38 -29.59 -19.76
C ASN A 210 -22.17 -28.93 -19.10
N PHE A 211 -22.44 -28.04 -18.15
CA PHE A 211 -21.44 -27.26 -17.43
C PHE A 211 -20.27 -28.10 -16.93
N LYS A 212 -20.54 -29.17 -16.16
CA LYS A 212 -19.49 -29.97 -15.52
C LYS A 212 -18.58 -30.63 -16.55
N LEU A 213 -19.18 -31.20 -17.60
CA LEU A 213 -18.45 -31.91 -18.65
C LEU A 213 -17.60 -30.95 -19.50
N VAL A 214 -18.14 -29.78 -19.85
CA VAL A 214 -17.36 -28.77 -20.58
C VAL A 214 -16.27 -28.16 -19.73
N PHE A 215 -16.54 -27.92 -18.44
CA PHE A 215 -15.52 -27.44 -17.50
C PHE A 215 -14.35 -28.42 -17.41
N GLU A 216 -14.64 -29.71 -17.21
CA GLU A 216 -13.63 -30.76 -17.15
C GLU A 216 -12.85 -30.91 -18.46
N LYS A 217 -13.55 -30.82 -19.60
CA LYS A 217 -12.91 -30.86 -20.93
C LYS A 217 -11.94 -29.70 -21.15
N VAL A 218 -12.34 -28.47 -20.83
CA VAL A 218 -11.57 -27.26 -21.19
C VAL A 218 -10.46 -26.99 -20.18
N PHE A 219 -10.75 -27.10 -18.88
CA PHE A 219 -9.76 -26.83 -17.83
C PHE A 219 -8.97 -28.06 -17.39
N GLN A 220 -9.29 -29.24 -17.95
CA GLN A 220 -8.64 -30.53 -17.64
C GLN A 220 -8.70 -30.87 -16.14
N LYS A 221 -9.77 -30.45 -15.46
CA LYS A 221 -10.00 -30.69 -14.03
C LYS A 221 -11.47 -30.58 -13.67
N LYS A 222 -11.89 -31.20 -12.57
CA LYS A 222 -13.27 -31.09 -12.11
C LYS A 222 -13.52 -29.73 -11.46
N ILE A 223 -14.78 -29.28 -11.46
CA ILE A 223 -15.16 -28.03 -10.79
C ILE A 223 -14.93 -28.13 -9.28
N GLU A 224 -15.11 -29.32 -8.70
CA GLU A 224 -14.81 -29.64 -7.31
C GLU A 224 -13.34 -29.30 -6.97
N ASP A 225 -12.41 -29.71 -7.83
CA ASP A 225 -10.97 -29.46 -7.65
C ASP A 225 -10.64 -27.96 -7.77
N ALA A 226 -11.30 -27.24 -8.70
CA ALA A 226 -11.13 -25.79 -8.82
C ALA A 226 -11.64 -25.03 -7.57
N ILE A 227 -12.69 -25.53 -6.91
CA ILE A 227 -13.19 -24.96 -5.65
C ILE A 227 -12.22 -25.25 -4.49
N ASP A 228 -11.52 -26.40 -4.50
CA ASP A 228 -10.44 -26.68 -3.55
C ASP A 228 -9.24 -25.74 -3.77
N GLU A 229 -8.83 -25.54 -5.02
CA GLU A 229 -7.76 -24.60 -5.38
C GLU A 229 -8.10 -23.15 -4.98
N TRP A 230 -9.34 -22.72 -5.19
CA TRP A 230 -9.82 -21.40 -4.74
C TRP A 230 -9.69 -21.26 -3.22
N TYR A 231 -10.11 -22.26 -2.44
CA TYR A 231 -9.98 -22.24 -0.99
C TYR A 231 -8.52 -22.09 -0.55
N CYS A 232 -7.60 -22.83 -1.18
CA CYS A 232 -6.17 -22.69 -0.94
C CYS A 232 -5.65 -21.29 -1.31
N TRP A 233 -6.06 -20.75 -2.47
CA TRP A 233 -5.71 -19.41 -2.93
C TRP A 233 -6.16 -18.33 -1.93
N ILE A 234 -7.36 -18.45 -1.35
CA ILE A 234 -7.85 -17.55 -0.30
C ILE A 234 -6.94 -17.56 0.93
N GLN A 235 -6.47 -18.74 1.38
CA GLN A 235 -5.54 -18.82 2.51
C GLN A 235 -4.19 -18.14 2.17
N VAL A 236 -3.70 -18.29 0.94
CA VAL A 236 -2.48 -17.64 0.47
C VAL A 236 -2.64 -16.12 0.45
N ILE A 237 -3.75 -15.59 -0.08
CA ILE A 237 -4.02 -14.14 -0.10
C ILE A 237 -4.13 -13.58 1.30
N ASN A 238 -4.78 -14.27 2.23
CA ASN A 238 -4.86 -13.82 3.61
C ASN A 238 -3.49 -13.75 4.27
N ASN A 239 -2.61 -14.72 3.98
CA ASN A 239 -1.22 -14.68 4.45
C ASN A 239 -0.45 -13.52 3.81
N LYS A 240 -0.64 -13.25 2.51
CA LYS A 240 -0.09 -12.07 1.83
C LYS A 240 -0.60 -10.77 2.46
N SER A 241 -1.91 -10.67 2.77
CA SER A 241 -2.51 -9.51 3.43
C SER A 241 -1.92 -9.29 4.83
N LYS A 242 -1.70 -10.36 5.62
CA LYS A 242 -0.99 -10.24 6.91
C LYS A 242 0.44 -9.74 6.74
N LYS A 243 1.15 -10.23 5.73
CA LYS A 243 2.51 -9.76 5.40
C LYS A 243 2.48 -8.28 4.97
N ASN A 244 1.51 -7.88 4.16
CA ASN A 244 1.33 -6.49 3.74
C ASN A 244 1.00 -5.59 4.92
N ASN A 245 0.15 -6.02 5.86
CA ASN A 245 -0.10 -5.27 7.09
C ASN A 245 1.18 -5.10 7.91
N LYS A 246 1.98 -6.17 8.09
CA LYS A 246 3.29 -6.07 8.74
C LYS A 246 4.18 -5.05 8.04
N ILE A 247 4.21 -5.05 6.70
CA ILE A 247 4.96 -4.04 5.93
C ILE A 247 4.41 -2.64 6.18
N ILE A 248 3.09 -2.41 6.11
CA ILE A 248 2.47 -1.11 6.35
C ILE A 248 2.80 -0.59 7.76
N ASP A 249 2.75 -1.47 8.77
CA ASP A 249 3.12 -1.15 10.15
C ASP A 249 4.61 -0.73 10.22
N GLN A 250 5.50 -1.46 9.53
CA GLN A 250 6.92 -1.13 9.44
C GLN A 250 7.16 0.22 8.74
N LEU A 251 6.44 0.50 7.64
CA LEU A 251 6.51 1.77 6.91
C LEU A 251 6.07 2.96 7.78
N GLY A 252 5.23 2.73 8.80
CA GLY A 252 4.79 3.76 9.74
C GLY A 252 5.93 4.45 10.51
N PHE A 253 7.07 3.77 10.67
CA PHE A 253 8.25 4.30 11.36
C PHE A 253 9.24 5.00 10.41
N LEU A 254 9.06 4.84 9.10
CA LEU A 254 9.92 5.44 8.09
C LEU A 254 9.48 6.88 7.79
N ASN A 255 10.44 7.74 7.44
CA ASN A 255 10.11 9.03 6.85
C ASN A 255 9.58 8.83 5.41
N SER A 256 9.06 9.88 4.78
CA SER A 256 8.45 9.77 3.45
C SER A 256 9.43 9.28 2.38
N PHE A 257 10.70 9.71 2.46
CA PHE A 257 11.73 9.28 1.51
C PHE A 257 12.09 7.80 1.69
N GLU A 258 12.37 7.36 2.91
CA GLU A 258 12.62 5.95 3.26
C GLU A 258 11.42 5.06 2.91
N THR A 259 10.20 5.56 3.11
CA THR A 259 8.97 4.87 2.71
C THR A 259 8.94 4.66 1.20
N ALA A 260 9.20 5.71 0.41
CA ALA A 260 9.24 5.61 -1.05
C ALA A 260 10.32 4.62 -1.53
N LEU A 261 11.50 4.61 -0.88
CA LEU A 261 12.58 3.65 -1.13
C LEU A 261 12.16 2.20 -0.81
N ALA A 262 11.51 1.97 0.34
CA ALA A 262 11.04 0.64 0.72
C ALA A 262 9.95 0.11 -0.23
N ILE A 263 9.01 0.97 -0.64
CA ILE A 263 7.97 0.62 -1.63
C ILE A 263 8.61 0.31 -2.98
N LEU A 264 9.56 1.15 -3.44
CA LEU A 264 10.32 0.91 -4.66
C LEU A 264 10.99 -0.47 -4.62
N ALA A 265 11.73 -0.77 -3.54
CA ALA A 265 12.41 -2.04 -3.36
C ALA A 265 11.45 -3.24 -3.49
N ILE A 266 10.28 -3.17 -2.84
CA ILE A 266 9.25 -4.21 -2.94
C ILE A 266 8.78 -4.41 -4.38
N ILE A 267 8.52 -3.33 -5.12
CA ILE A 267 8.06 -3.39 -6.52
C ILE A 267 9.11 -4.02 -7.43
N VAL A 268 10.38 -3.68 -7.23
CA VAL A 268 11.51 -4.25 -8.00
C VAL A 268 12.00 -5.59 -7.45
N LYS A 269 11.24 -6.20 -6.51
CA LYS A 269 11.50 -7.51 -5.91
C LYS A 269 12.88 -7.59 -5.22
N ARG A 270 13.18 -6.57 -4.42
CA ARG A 270 14.35 -6.48 -3.54
C ARG A 270 13.91 -6.27 -2.11
N ASP A 271 14.78 -6.64 -1.19
CA ASP A 271 14.66 -6.27 0.21
C ASP A 271 15.08 -4.80 0.40
N TYR A 272 14.81 -4.22 1.57
CA TYR A 272 15.18 -2.83 1.88
C TYR A 272 15.75 -2.66 3.28
N GLN A 273 15.57 -3.65 4.16
CA GLN A 273 15.69 -3.49 5.60
C GLN A 273 17.12 -3.10 6.02
N LEU A 274 18.14 -3.63 5.35
CA LEU A 274 19.55 -3.23 5.59
C LEU A 274 19.89 -1.78 5.19
N MET A 275 19.02 -1.05 4.48
CA MET A 275 19.21 0.40 4.33
C MET A 275 19.11 1.15 5.66
N LEU A 276 18.48 0.51 6.66
CA LEU A 276 18.22 1.07 7.98
C LEU A 276 19.37 0.84 8.98
N ILE A 277 20.48 0.22 8.55
CA ILE A 277 21.64 -0.19 9.37
C ILE A 277 22.19 0.86 10.34
N ASN A 278 22.03 2.14 10.01
CA ASN A 278 22.54 3.24 10.81
C ASN A 278 21.46 4.00 11.61
N SER A 279 20.21 3.55 11.57
CA SER A 279 19.06 4.26 12.17
C SER A 279 19.11 4.35 13.70
N TRP A 280 19.92 3.50 14.34
CA TRP A 280 20.11 3.49 15.78
C TRP A 280 20.93 4.67 16.31
N ASN A 281 21.82 5.23 15.48
CA ASN A 281 22.83 6.18 15.94
C ASN A 281 22.22 7.54 16.30
N ILE A 282 22.60 8.06 17.47
CA ILE A 282 22.30 9.42 17.91
C ILE A 282 23.65 10.13 18.05
N ASP A 283 23.81 11.29 17.41
CA ASP A 283 24.92 12.18 17.71
C ASP A 283 24.46 13.29 18.65
N LEU A 284 25.30 13.60 19.63
CA LEU A 284 25.09 14.71 20.55
C LEU A 284 26.25 15.68 20.39
N ASP A 285 25.95 16.84 19.82
CA ASP A 285 26.89 17.95 19.71
C ASP A 285 26.73 18.87 20.93
N PHE A 286 27.71 18.80 21.84
CA PHE A 286 27.73 19.62 23.04
C PHE A 286 28.35 21.02 22.82
N HIS A 287 28.73 21.39 21.60
CA HIS A 287 29.37 22.68 21.32
C HIS A 287 28.35 23.83 21.21
N ASN A 288 28.26 24.64 22.27
CA ASN A 288 27.73 26.00 22.31
C ASN A 288 26.42 26.27 21.53
N ARG A 289 25.48 25.32 21.56
CA ARG A 289 24.12 25.48 20.98
C ARG A 289 23.13 25.93 22.05
N ALA A 290 22.16 26.76 21.64
CA ALA A 290 21.25 27.44 22.56
C ALA A 290 20.19 26.48 23.13
N THR A 291 19.67 25.59 22.30
CA THR A 291 18.61 24.64 22.69
C THR A 291 19.15 23.21 22.77
N LEU A 292 18.48 22.35 23.53
CA LEU A 292 18.74 20.90 23.58
C LEU A 292 18.44 20.23 22.23
N SER A 293 17.38 20.65 21.54
CA SER A 293 17.04 20.10 20.22
C SER A 293 18.12 20.34 19.17
N GLU A 294 18.81 21.47 19.24
CA GLU A 294 19.99 21.76 18.42
C GLU A 294 21.16 20.82 18.75
N LYS A 295 21.31 20.38 20.00
CA LYS A 295 22.40 19.46 20.40
C LYS A 295 22.20 18.03 19.89
N ILE A 296 20.99 17.65 19.43
CA ILE A 296 20.70 16.31 18.91
C ILE A 296 20.81 16.32 17.39
N ASP A 297 21.76 15.57 16.84
CA ASP A 297 21.96 15.44 15.39
C ASP A 297 21.86 13.99 14.90
N PHE A 298 21.49 13.83 13.63
CA PHE A 298 21.32 12.54 12.97
C PHE A 298 21.99 12.55 11.60
N SER A 299 22.93 11.64 11.37
CA SER A 299 23.55 11.45 10.07
C SER A 299 22.71 10.49 9.21
N PHE A 300 22.07 11.00 8.16
CA PHE A 300 21.26 10.19 7.22
C PHE A 300 22.02 9.76 5.95
N ASP A 301 23.28 10.19 5.78
CA ASP A 301 24.04 10.10 4.51
C ASP A 301 24.36 8.68 3.99
N ASP A 302 24.06 7.64 4.76
CA ASP A 302 24.44 6.27 4.43
C ASP A 302 23.26 5.39 3.97
N THR A 303 22.01 5.86 4.05
CA THR A 303 20.83 5.05 3.66
C THR A 303 20.90 4.62 2.18
N LEU A 304 21.20 5.55 1.27
CA LEU A 304 21.29 5.27 -0.16
C LEU A 304 22.48 4.35 -0.50
N LYS A 305 23.61 4.52 0.20
CA LYS A 305 24.78 3.65 0.02
C LYS A 305 24.50 2.24 0.50
N ALA A 306 23.85 2.10 1.65
CA ALA A 306 23.46 0.80 2.20
C ALA A 306 22.42 0.11 1.30
N LEU A 307 21.43 0.85 0.79
CA LEU A 307 20.45 0.32 -0.15
C LEU A 307 21.11 -0.16 -1.45
N ALA A 308 22.05 0.59 -2.02
CA ALA A 308 22.80 0.18 -3.20
C ALA A 308 23.69 -1.03 -2.94
N TYR A 309 24.41 -1.03 -1.81
CA TYR A 309 25.37 -2.07 -1.46
C TYR A 309 24.69 -3.40 -1.12
N TYR A 310 23.69 -3.37 -0.24
CA TYR A 310 23.00 -4.58 0.19
C TYR A 310 21.87 -4.98 -0.76
N HIS A 311 21.08 -4.04 -1.29
CA HIS A 311 19.89 -4.43 -2.05
C HIS A 311 20.01 -4.20 -3.55
N GLY A 312 21.19 -3.77 -4.02
CA GLY A 312 21.45 -3.57 -5.45
C GLY A 312 20.59 -2.47 -6.07
N ILE A 313 20.07 -1.52 -5.28
CA ILE A 313 19.27 -0.40 -5.78
C ILE A 313 20.10 0.88 -5.66
N HIS A 314 20.64 1.33 -6.78
CA HIS A 314 21.34 2.61 -6.87
C HIS A 314 20.36 3.72 -7.27
N LEU A 315 20.46 4.90 -6.66
CA LEU A 315 19.64 6.05 -7.03
C LEU A 315 20.49 7.24 -7.49
N THR A 316 20.05 7.85 -8.58
CA THR A 316 20.61 9.09 -9.14
C THR A 316 19.57 10.20 -8.99
N VAL A 317 20.02 11.34 -8.45
CA VAL A 317 19.17 12.52 -8.27
C VAL A 317 19.15 13.32 -9.56
N ILE A 318 17.96 13.55 -10.09
CA ILE A 318 17.65 14.39 -11.23
C ILE A 318 16.98 15.65 -10.71
N LYS A 319 17.47 16.82 -11.14
CA LYS A 319 16.94 18.13 -10.75
C LYS A 319 16.31 18.80 -11.98
N PRO A 320 15.01 18.59 -12.25
CA PRO A 320 14.33 19.23 -13.37
C PRO A 320 14.31 20.75 -13.19
N PHE A 321 14.27 21.49 -14.30
CA PHE A 321 14.24 22.96 -14.28
C PHE A 321 12.82 23.54 -14.39
N SER A 322 11.85 22.73 -14.80
CA SER A 322 10.42 23.08 -14.88
C SER A 322 9.53 21.86 -14.61
N GLY A 323 8.27 22.10 -14.27
CA GLY A 323 7.27 21.04 -14.11
C GLY A 323 7.04 20.24 -15.40
N GLU A 324 7.09 20.92 -16.55
CA GLU A 324 7.00 20.29 -17.88
C GLU A 324 8.13 19.29 -18.09
N THR A 325 9.38 19.69 -17.82
CA THR A 325 10.54 18.78 -17.96
C THR A 325 10.58 17.67 -16.94
N ALA A 326 10.02 17.91 -15.74
CA ALA A 326 9.77 16.86 -14.76
C ALA A 326 8.78 15.81 -15.30
N LEU A 327 7.66 16.25 -15.90
CA LEU A 327 6.66 15.36 -16.50
C LEU A 327 7.21 14.61 -17.71
N GLU A 328 7.97 15.26 -18.59
CA GLU A 328 8.67 14.60 -19.71
C GLU A 328 9.61 13.49 -19.23
N PHE A 329 10.38 13.75 -18.16
CA PHE A 329 11.21 12.72 -17.56
C PHE A 329 10.39 11.54 -17.04
N LEU A 330 9.31 11.82 -16.27
CA LEU A 330 8.42 10.79 -15.75
C LEU A 330 7.81 9.95 -16.88
N ARG A 331 7.36 10.56 -17.98
CA ARG A 331 6.86 9.86 -19.17
C ARG A 331 7.88 8.86 -19.71
N SER A 332 9.14 9.28 -19.83
CA SER A 332 10.21 8.46 -20.41
C SER A 332 10.58 7.24 -19.57
N GLU A 333 10.43 7.30 -18.24
CA GLU A 333 10.66 6.17 -17.35
C GLU A 333 9.42 5.27 -17.26
N LEU A 334 8.22 5.87 -17.13
CA LEU A 334 6.97 5.13 -16.95
C LEU A 334 6.52 4.36 -18.20
N ILE A 335 6.86 4.82 -19.41
CA ILE A 335 6.63 4.03 -20.65
C ILE A 335 7.40 2.70 -20.64
N ASN A 336 8.49 2.64 -19.87
CA ASN A 336 9.30 1.45 -19.66
C ASN A 336 8.93 0.70 -18.36
N TYR A 337 7.77 1.02 -17.76
CA TYR A 337 7.31 0.47 -16.49
C TYR A 337 8.30 0.65 -15.34
N ARG A 338 9.10 1.72 -15.37
CA ARG A 338 10.06 2.05 -14.30
C ARG A 338 9.45 3.11 -13.39
N PRO A 339 9.03 2.76 -12.16
CA PRO A 339 8.51 3.74 -11.22
C PRO A 339 9.62 4.68 -10.76
N VAL A 340 9.25 5.89 -10.35
CA VAL A 340 10.20 6.95 -10.02
C VAL A 340 9.81 7.59 -8.71
N ILE A 341 10.78 7.83 -7.82
CA ILE A 341 10.52 8.57 -6.58
C ILE A 341 10.60 10.06 -6.89
N ILE A 342 9.62 10.83 -6.43
CA ILE A 342 9.59 12.28 -6.60
C ILE A 342 9.58 12.96 -5.24
N SER A 343 10.23 14.11 -5.15
CA SER A 343 10.02 15.09 -4.08
C SER A 343 8.88 16.03 -4.50
N THR A 344 8.00 16.31 -3.55
CA THR A 344 6.86 17.21 -3.71
C THR A 344 6.53 17.89 -2.37
N ASP A 345 5.41 18.62 -2.32
CA ASP A 345 4.86 19.22 -1.10
C ASP A 345 3.50 18.58 -0.79
N THR A 346 3.27 18.17 0.46
CA THR A 346 1.99 17.60 0.90
C THR A 346 0.80 18.50 0.60
N TYR A 347 1.01 19.83 0.54
CA TYR A 347 -0.02 20.80 0.15
C TYR A 347 -0.68 20.45 -1.18
N TRP A 348 0.06 19.84 -2.11
CA TRP A 348 -0.40 19.50 -3.47
C TRP A 348 -0.76 18.03 -3.65
N CYS A 349 -0.75 17.23 -2.58
CA CYS A 349 -1.05 15.79 -2.60
C CYS A 349 -2.52 15.52 -2.19
N PRO A 350 -3.45 15.19 -3.11
CA PRO A 350 -4.88 15.12 -2.80
C PRO A 350 -5.30 14.01 -1.83
N TRP A 351 -4.44 13.01 -1.60
CA TRP A 351 -4.72 11.92 -0.67
C TRP A 351 -4.36 12.21 0.79
N TYR A 352 -3.76 13.38 1.08
CA TYR A 352 -3.48 13.81 2.45
C TYR A 352 -4.68 14.59 3.02
N ILE A 353 -4.96 14.40 4.32
CA ILE A 353 -6.05 15.09 5.03
C ILE A 353 -5.87 16.62 5.05
N ASP A 354 -4.62 17.08 4.99
CA ASP A 354 -4.22 18.49 4.99
C ASP A 354 -3.96 19.05 3.56
N TYR A 355 -4.57 18.44 2.54
CA TYR A 355 -4.46 18.92 1.15
C TYR A 355 -4.91 20.38 1.05
N GLN A 356 -4.08 21.22 0.43
CA GLN A 356 -4.24 22.66 0.33
C GLN A 356 -4.35 23.43 1.66
N SER A 357 -3.97 22.83 2.79
CA SER A 357 -3.97 23.50 4.10
C SER A 357 -2.58 23.60 4.72
N ARG A 358 -1.67 22.65 4.44
CA ARG A 358 -0.35 22.61 5.06
C ARG A 358 0.78 22.28 4.08
N HIS A 359 1.84 23.09 4.14
CA HIS A 359 3.08 22.85 3.42
C HIS A 359 4.02 21.93 4.22
N CYS A 360 4.48 20.85 3.59
CA CYS A 360 5.48 19.96 4.15
C CYS A 360 6.23 19.23 3.03
N PRO A 361 7.59 19.24 3.01
CA PRO A 361 8.36 18.45 2.06
C PRO A 361 8.01 16.97 2.15
N HIS A 362 7.78 16.35 1.00
CA HIS A 362 7.27 15.00 0.92
C HIS A 362 7.89 14.21 -0.24
N TYR A 363 7.90 12.89 -0.10
CA TYR A 363 8.36 11.99 -1.14
C TYR A 363 7.34 10.88 -1.34
N CYS A 364 7.04 10.57 -2.60
CA CYS A 364 6.19 9.44 -2.97
C CYS A 364 6.71 8.77 -4.24
N LEU A 365 6.18 7.60 -4.56
CA LEU A 365 6.57 6.84 -5.74
C LEU A 365 5.54 7.02 -6.85
N VAL A 366 5.93 7.55 -8.00
CA VAL A 366 5.08 7.58 -9.19
C VAL A 366 5.19 6.24 -9.91
N ASN A 367 4.06 5.57 -10.11
CA ASN A 367 4.01 4.26 -10.77
C ASN A 367 3.20 4.25 -12.08
N GLY A 368 2.61 5.38 -12.46
CA GLY A 368 1.83 5.49 -13.68
C GLY A 368 1.48 6.93 -14.04
N ILE A 369 1.07 7.11 -15.28
CA ILE A 369 0.71 8.39 -15.88
C ILE A 369 -0.48 8.21 -16.80
N ASN A 370 -1.46 9.11 -16.71
CA ASN A 370 -2.61 9.14 -17.60
C ASN A 370 -2.60 10.48 -18.35
N GLU A 371 -2.16 10.45 -19.60
CA GLU A 371 -2.12 11.65 -20.45
C GLU A 371 -3.51 12.18 -20.76
N SER A 372 -4.47 11.30 -21.05
CA SER A 372 -5.82 11.73 -21.44
C SER A 372 -6.53 12.48 -20.31
N ALA A 373 -6.33 12.05 -19.07
CA ALA A 373 -6.93 12.63 -17.88
C ALA A 373 -5.97 13.55 -17.09
N GLN A 374 -4.76 13.77 -17.61
CA GLN A 374 -3.75 14.70 -17.08
C GLN A 374 -3.41 14.49 -15.59
N TYR A 375 -3.11 13.26 -15.20
CA TYR A 375 -2.68 12.95 -13.83
C TYR A 375 -1.60 11.87 -13.73
N LEU A 376 -0.89 11.88 -12.60
CA LEU A 376 0.04 10.86 -12.15
C LEU A 376 -0.64 9.93 -11.15
N THR A 377 -0.34 8.63 -11.20
CA THR A 377 -0.66 7.70 -10.11
C THR A 377 0.54 7.55 -9.20
N CYS A 378 0.29 7.74 -7.90
CA CYS A 378 1.32 7.78 -6.87
C CYS A 378 1.04 6.70 -5.82
N ILE A 379 2.09 6.02 -5.36
CA ILE A 379 2.05 5.15 -4.19
C ILE A 379 2.76 5.89 -3.05
N ASP A 380 2.07 5.95 -1.92
CA ASP A 380 2.48 6.57 -0.67
C ASP A 380 1.93 5.76 0.51
N LYS A 381 2.52 5.91 1.70
CA LYS A 381 2.02 5.22 2.91
C LYS A 381 0.54 5.50 3.20
N GLU A 382 0.06 6.71 2.92
CA GLU A 382 -1.35 7.06 3.16
C GLU A 382 -2.26 6.41 2.12
N THR A 383 -1.78 6.29 0.87
CA THR A 383 -2.52 5.60 -0.19
C THR A 383 -2.57 4.09 0.02
N LEU A 384 -1.54 3.46 0.61
CA LEU A 384 -1.54 2.02 0.90
C LEU A 384 -2.63 1.59 1.89
N LYS A 385 -3.20 2.54 2.64
CA LYS A 385 -4.33 2.30 3.55
C LYS A 385 -5.69 2.32 2.82
N THR A 386 -5.74 2.79 1.58
CA THR A 386 -6.98 2.84 0.78
C THR A 386 -7.18 1.51 0.04
N GLU A 387 -8.42 1.26 -0.40
CA GLU A 387 -8.73 0.07 -1.20
C GLU A 387 -7.97 0.08 -2.54
N GLN A 388 -7.77 1.25 -3.13
CA GLN A 388 -7.09 1.41 -4.41
C GLN A 388 -5.56 1.31 -4.28
N GLN A 389 -4.99 1.55 -3.10
CA GLN A 389 -3.54 1.54 -2.83
C GLN A 389 -2.72 2.52 -3.68
N VAL A 390 -3.40 3.46 -4.36
CA VAL A 390 -2.81 4.50 -5.20
C VAL A 390 -3.54 5.82 -4.97
N GLY A 391 -2.79 6.90 -4.96
CA GLY A 391 -3.26 8.27 -4.99
C GLY A 391 -3.19 8.85 -6.40
N VAL A 392 -4.08 9.79 -6.71
CA VAL A 392 -4.09 10.50 -7.99
C VAL A 392 -3.59 11.92 -7.76
N MET A 393 -2.57 12.33 -8.52
CA MET A 393 -2.02 13.69 -8.49
C MET A 393 -2.18 14.34 -9.87
N PRO A 394 -3.04 15.36 -10.01
CA PRO A 394 -3.15 16.13 -11.26
C PRO A 394 -1.81 16.71 -11.70
N PHE A 395 -1.56 16.81 -13.00
CA PHE A 395 -0.34 17.44 -13.54
C PHE A 395 -0.17 18.86 -13.02
N SER A 396 -1.25 19.64 -12.99
CA SER A 396 -1.26 21.02 -12.49
C SER A 396 -0.89 21.15 -11.01
N ASN A 397 -1.05 20.10 -10.21
CA ASN A 397 -0.57 20.07 -8.82
C ASN A 397 0.91 19.72 -8.74
N TYR A 398 1.35 18.73 -9.52
CA TYR A 398 2.74 18.34 -9.56
C TYR A 398 3.63 19.46 -10.11
N GLU A 399 3.22 20.15 -11.18
CA GLU A 399 3.96 21.28 -11.77
C GLU A 399 4.17 22.45 -10.80
N LYS A 400 3.33 22.59 -9.77
CA LYS A 400 3.48 23.64 -8.73
C LYS A 400 4.38 23.22 -7.58
N SER A 401 4.70 21.94 -7.48
CA SER A 401 5.33 21.34 -6.29
C SER A 401 6.52 20.45 -6.61
N PHE A 402 6.86 20.25 -7.88
CA PHE A 402 7.93 19.36 -8.30
C PHE A 402 9.24 19.77 -7.62
N GLY A 403 9.94 18.76 -7.11
CA GLY A 403 11.28 18.91 -6.55
C GLY A 403 12.26 18.02 -7.28
N GLU A 404 13.16 17.43 -6.51
CA GLU A 404 14.10 16.42 -6.99
C GLU A 404 13.38 15.14 -7.41
N ILE A 405 13.90 14.47 -8.44
CA ILE A 405 13.42 13.18 -8.93
C ILE A 405 14.54 12.16 -8.72
N TYR A 406 14.22 11.01 -8.16
CA TYR A 406 15.17 9.95 -7.87
C TYR A 406 14.94 8.79 -8.83
N LYS A 407 15.84 8.69 -9.81
CA LYS A 407 15.88 7.59 -10.77
C LYS A 407 16.64 6.43 -10.15
N TYR A 408 16.12 5.22 -10.26
CA TYR A 408 16.82 4.03 -9.80
C TYR A 408 17.47 3.25 -10.94
N GLU A 409 18.54 2.54 -10.61
CA GLU A 409 19.17 1.52 -11.43
C GLU A 409 19.35 0.26 -10.59
N LEU A 410 18.98 -0.88 -11.16
CA LEU A 410 19.24 -2.17 -10.55
C LEU A 410 20.67 -2.58 -10.89
N LEU A 411 21.49 -2.65 -9.85
CA LEU A 411 22.78 -3.33 -9.94
C LEU A 411 22.49 -4.84 -10.09
N PRO A 412 23.40 -5.60 -10.75
CA PRO A 412 23.29 -7.05 -10.82
C PRO A 412 23.02 -7.63 -9.43
N GLU A 413 22.26 -8.74 -9.36
CA GLU A 413 22.20 -9.52 -8.13
C GLU A 413 23.59 -9.99 -7.83
N ASN A 414 24.21 -9.24 -6.97
CA ASN A 414 25.51 -9.49 -6.48
C ASN A 414 25.25 -10.41 -5.27
N ASP A 415 25.67 -11.68 -5.36
CA ASP A 415 25.80 -12.65 -4.24
C ASP A 415 26.75 -12.15 -3.11
N PHE A 416 26.97 -10.84 -2.97
CA PHE A 416 28.22 -10.25 -2.50
C PHE A 416 28.32 -10.05 -0.99
N TYR A 417 27.29 -10.35 -0.20
CA TYR A 417 27.45 -10.31 1.24
C TYR A 417 27.02 -11.63 1.86
N GLN A 418 28.01 -12.34 2.39
CA GLN A 418 27.76 -13.51 3.21
C GLN A 418 27.15 -13.04 4.55
N PRO A 419 26.28 -13.86 5.18
CA PRO A 419 25.64 -13.54 6.46
C PRO A 419 26.63 -13.04 7.53
N GLU A 420 27.79 -13.67 7.61
CA GLU A 420 28.87 -13.38 8.54
C GLU A 420 29.55 -12.05 8.23
N GLU A 421 29.52 -11.63 6.96
CA GLU A 421 30.06 -10.34 6.53
C GLU A 421 29.13 -9.21 6.92
N VAL A 422 27.81 -9.33 6.71
CA VAL A 422 26.85 -8.30 7.14
C VAL A 422 26.88 -8.15 8.66
N LEU A 423 26.78 -9.26 9.39
CA LEU A 423 26.87 -9.23 10.85
C LEU A 423 28.24 -8.71 11.32
N GLY A 424 29.31 -9.15 10.65
CA GLY A 424 30.66 -8.66 10.89
C GLY A 424 30.83 -7.18 10.57
N GLU A 425 30.14 -6.64 9.56
CA GLU A 425 30.15 -5.23 9.17
C GLU A 425 29.31 -4.37 10.10
N ILE A 426 28.12 -4.84 10.50
CA ILE A 426 27.33 -4.24 11.57
C ILE A 426 28.22 -4.12 12.81
N CYS A 427 28.85 -5.22 13.23
CA CYS A 427 29.81 -5.23 14.33
C CYS A 427 30.95 -4.22 14.08
N LYS A 428 31.64 -4.25 12.93
CA LYS A 428 32.76 -3.35 12.61
C LYS A 428 32.35 -1.87 12.52
N ARG A 429 31.16 -1.54 12.06
CA ARG A 429 30.67 -0.15 12.00
C ARG A 429 30.37 0.37 13.39
N PHE A 430 29.84 -0.48 14.28
CA PHE A 430 29.81 -0.15 15.71
C PHE A 430 31.23 0.18 16.20
N ILE A 431 32.27 -0.56 15.79
CA ILE A 431 33.67 -0.29 16.17
C ILE A 431 34.18 1.07 15.68
N THR A 432 34.04 1.38 14.39
CA THR A 432 34.71 2.56 13.77
C THR A 432 34.15 3.91 14.23
N ASN A 433 32.86 3.98 14.61
CA ASN A 433 32.26 5.23 15.10
C ASN A 433 32.85 5.70 16.44
N ILE A 434 33.39 4.77 17.24
CA ILE A 434 34.02 5.03 18.53
C ILE A 434 35.38 5.70 18.32
N GLU A 435 36.17 5.18 17.39
CA GLU A 435 37.54 5.64 17.14
C GLU A 435 37.55 7.06 16.55
N LYS A 436 36.62 7.37 15.65
CA LYS A 436 36.46 8.74 15.11
C LYS A 436 36.19 9.76 16.22
N HIS A 437 35.40 9.43 17.24
CA HIS A 437 35.08 10.35 18.32
C HIS A 437 36.14 10.38 19.44
N ALA A 438 36.75 9.23 19.77
CA ALA A 438 37.89 9.20 20.68
C ALA A 438 39.07 10.04 20.15
N ASN A 439 39.31 9.99 18.84
CA ASN A 439 40.38 10.72 18.17
C ASN A 439 39.99 12.16 17.76
N GLY A 440 38.70 12.49 17.68
CA GLY A 440 38.23 13.88 17.52
C GLY A 440 38.65 14.80 18.67
N LYS A 441 38.92 14.25 19.87
CA LYS A 441 39.56 14.97 20.99
C LYS A 441 41.10 14.97 20.94
N ARG A 442 41.70 14.27 19.98
CA ARG A 442 43.15 14.01 19.88
C ARG A 442 43.77 14.36 18.53
N ALA A 443 43.08 15.11 17.69
CA ALA A 443 43.61 15.62 16.42
C ALA A 443 44.64 16.76 16.62
N GLN A 444 45.67 16.49 17.43
CA GLN A 444 47.03 17.00 17.37
C GLN A 444 47.93 15.95 18.04
N THR A 445 48.18 14.80 17.42
CA THR A 445 49.50 14.14 17.35
C THR A 445 49.42 12.73 16.74
N THR A 446 50.22 12.55 15.69
CA THR A 446 50.92 11.32 15.23
C THR A 446 50.12 10.13 14.67
N GLN A 447 50.46 9.82 13.41
CA GLN A 447 50.33 8.52 12.76
C GLN A 447 50.95 7.41 13.62
N VAL A 448 50.20 6.33 13.83
CA VAL A 448 50.77 5.03 14.22
C VAL A 448 50.17 3.97 13.31
N GLU A 449 51.05 3.26 12.62
CA GLU A 449 50.78 2.13 11.75
C GLU A 449 50.38 0.88 12.54
N ASP A 450 49.34 0.23 12.01
CA ASP A 450 49.12 -1.21 11.84
C ASP A 450 49.68 -2.19 12.90
N ARG A 451 48.79 -2.72 13.77
CA ARG A 451 48.99 -4.01 14.47
C ARG A 451 47.67 -4.76 14.76
N THR A 452 47.52 -5.88 14.05
CA THR A 452 46.93 -7.19 14.45
C THR A 452 45.46 -7.27 14.92
N PHE A 453 44.74 -8.12 14.19
CA PHE A 453 43.29 -8.39 14.15
C PHE A 453 42.66 -9.08 15.39
N THR A 454 43.30 -9.08 16.56
CA THR A 454 42.82 -9.76 17.79
C THR A 454 42.01 -8.85 18.74
N SER A 455 41.79 -7.57 18.41
CA SER A 455 41.07 -6.60 19.26
C SER A 455 39.56 -6.49 18.99
N LYS A 456 38.99 -7.23 18.03
CA LYS A 456 37.58 -7.10 17.61
C LYS A 456 36.56 -7.36 18.72
N LYS A 457 36.90 -8.15 19.74
CA LYS A 457 36.01 -8.48 20.88
C LYS A 457 35.69 -7.26 21.76
N PHE A 458 36.47 -6.18 21.65
CA PHE A 458 36.39 -5.06 22.60
C PHE A 458 35.51 -3.89 22.13
N SER A 459 35.16 -3.83 20.85
CA SER A 459 34.87 -2.52 20.27
C SER A 459 33.38 -2.21 20.06
N TRP A 460 32.49 -3.12 19.65
CA TRP A 460 31.06 -2.75 19.58
C TRP A 460 30.41 -2.52 20.96
N LYS A 461 30.92 -3.15 22.03
CA LYS A 461 30.59 -2.82 23.44
C LYS A 461 30.74 -1.35 23.74
N LEU A 462 31.85 -0.77 23.28
CA LEU A 462 32.17 0.63 23.50
C LEU A 462 31.17 1.56 22.80
N GLN A 463 30.60 1.20 21.64
CA GLN A 463 29.61 2.05 20.93
C GLN A 463 28.25 1.99 21.57
N ILE A 464 27.81 0.81 22.05
CA ILE A 464 26.56 0.75 22.81
C ILE A 464 26.73 1.46 24.14
N GLN A 465 27.88 1.30 24.81
CA GLN A 465 28.24 2.12 25.97
C GLN A 465 28.32 3.62 25.62
N PHE A 466 28.69 3.98 24.40
CA PHE A 466 28.75 5.37 23.96
C PHE A 466 27.35 5.95 23.68
N ASN A 467 26.48 5.22 23.00
CA ASN A 467 25.08 5.60 22.81
C ASN A 467 24.34 5.63 24.16
N PHE A 468 24.58 4.66 25.03
CA PHE A 468 24.15 4.66 26.43
C PHE A 468 24.60 5.94 27.13
N LYS A 469 25.89 6.26 27.06
CA LYS A 469 26.43 7.46 27.67
C LYS A 469 25.78 8.71 27.12
N ARG A 470 25.56 8.81 25.81
CA ARG A 470 24.85 9.93 25.17
C ARG A 470 23.42 10.06 25.70
N ILE A 471 22.67 8.97 25.81
CA ILE A 471 21.30 8.99 26.36
C ILE A 471 21.31 9.36 27.85
N SER A 472 22.29 8.86 28.61
CA SER A 472 22.48 9.26 30.00
C SER A 472 22.87 10.75 30.12
N ASP A 473 23.71 11.26 29.23
CA ASP A 473 24.12 12.66 29.17
C ASP A 473 22.91 13.54 28.81
N LEU A 474 22.03 13.08 27.91
CA LEU A 474 20.76 13.73 27.60
C LEU A 474 19.86 13.82 28.85
N ALA A 475 19.75 12.74 29.62
CA ALA A 475 18.99 12.76 30.89
C ALA A 475 19.59 13.76 31.88
N ASN A 476 20.91 13.81 32.00
CA ASN A 476 21.59 14.75 32.89
C ASN A 476 21.41 16.21 32.44
N ILE A 477 21.45 16.50 31.14
CA ILE A 477 21.17 17.85 30.63
C ILE A 477 19.74 18.26 30.93
N LEU A 478 18.78 17.35 30.79
CA LEU A 478 17.38 17.61 31.13
C LEU A 478 17.20 17.89 32.63
N ASP A 479 17.90 17.15 33.48
CA ASP A 479 17.89 17.30 34.95
C ASP A 479 18.52 18.65 35.39
N GLU A 480 19.63 19.04 34.74
CA GLU A 480 20.31 20.32 35.00
C GLU A 480 19.56 21.53 34.42
N SER A 481 18.66 21.32 33.45
CA SER A 481 17.92 22.40 32.82
C SER A 481 16.86 22.96 33.76
N LYS A 482 17.02 24.25 34.14
CA LYS A 482 16.07 24.94 35.04
C LYS A 482 14.69 25.11 34.43
N SER A 483 14.58 25.13 33.10
CA SER A 483 13.35 25.30 32.33
C SER A 483 13.60 24.90 30.88
N LEU A 484 12.67 24.19 30.26
CA LEU A 484 12.67 23.94 28.81
C LEU A 484 11.84 24.99 28.05
N GLY A 485 11.56 26.14 28.67
CA GLY A 485 10.76 27.23 28.12
C GLY A 485 11.15 27.63 26.69
N GLU A 486 12.46 27.65 26.44
CA GLU A 486 13.03 28.07 25.16
C GLU A 486 12.79 27.05 24.03
N GLU A 487 12.60 25.76 24.34
CA GLU A 487 12.35 24.72 23.32
C GLU A 487 11.01 24.86 22.61
N TRP A 488 10.01 25.39 23.32
CA TRP A 488 8.63 25.45 22.83
C TRP A 488 8.14 26.88 22.60
N ALA A 489 8.93 27.89 22.99
CA ALA A 489 8.61 29.29 22.76
C ALA A 489 8.41 29.57 21.26
N GLY A 490 7.24 30.10 20.89
CA GLY A 490 6.92 30.48 19.51
C GLY A 490 6.23 29.41 18.66
N TYR A 491 6.03 28.18 19.18
CA TYR A 491 5.30 27.13 18.47
C TYR A 491 3.85 27.02 18.95
N SER A 492 2.89 27.18 18.04
CA SER A 492 1.45 27.01 18.33
C SER A 492 1.02 25.54 18.34
N ASN A 493 1.75 24.69 17.61
CA ASN A 493 1.51 23.25 17.54
C ASN A 493 2.64 22.49 18.23
N VAL A 494 2.29 21.70 19.24
CA VAL A 494 3.27 20.91 20.01
C VAL A 494 4.04 19.91 19.15
N ASN A 495 3.45 19.41 18.05
CA ASN A 495 4.14 18.50 17.14
C ASN A 495 5.22 19.20 16.29
N GLU A 496 5.23 20.53 16.27
CA GLU A 496 6.22 21.32 15.53
C GLU A 496 7.47 21.64 16.35
N VAL A 497 7.40 21.47 17.67
CA VAL A 497 8.50 21.67 18.62
C VAL A 497 9.70 20.81 18.24
N PRO A 498 10.87 21.41 17.96
CA PRO A 498 12.06 20.71 17.49
C PRO A 498 12.48 19.54 18.39
N LEU A 499 12.48 19.70 19.72
CA LEU A 499 12.84 18.63 20.65
C LEU A 499 11.93 17.40 20.51
N LEU A 500 10.62 17.59 20.38
CA LEU A 500 9.68 16.49 20.21
C LEU A 500 9.82 15.78 18.85
N LYS A 501 10.20 16.52 17.80
CA LYS A 501 10.60 15.93 16.52
C LYS A 501 11.86 15.08 16.67
N LYS A 502 12.88 15.56 17.37
CA LYS A 502 14.13 14.81 17.62
C LYS A 502 13.86 13.53 18.42
N LEU A 503 13.02 13.58 19.46
CA LEU A 503 12.60 12.39 20.21
C LEU A 503 11.81 11.39 19.34
N THR A 504 10.99 11.89 18.41
CA THR A 504 10.30 11.03 17.43
C THR A 504 11.32 10.32 16.53
N VAL A 505 12.37 11.01 16.07
CA VAL A 505 13.44 10.39 15.27
C VAL A 505 14.20 9.35 16.09
N ILE A 506 14.50 9.61 17.37
CA ILE A 506 15.14 8.64 18.27
C ILE A 506 14.30 7.37 18.38
N SER A 507 13.02 7.51 18.72
CA SER A 507 12.07 6.39 18.82
C SER A 507 11.97 5.62 17.50
N ASN A 508 11.75 6.30 16.38
CA ASN A 508 11.68 5.67 15.05
C ASN A 508 13.00 4.98 14.68
N GLY A 509 14.14 5.51 15.12
CA GLY A 509 15.44 4.87 14.95
C GLY A 509 15.52 3.48 15.59
N ARG A 510 14.90 3.29 16.76
CA ARG A 510 14.81 1.99 17.46
C ARG A 510 13.95 1.02 16.63
N TYR A 511 12.78 1.47 16.19
CA TYR A 511 11.92 0.65 15.33
C TYR A 511 12.59 0.24 14.02
N LYS A 512 13.26 1.19 13.35
CA LYS A 512 14.03 0.92 12.13
C LYS A 512 15.12 -0.12 12.35
N PHE A 513 15.84 -0.03 13.47
CA PHE A 513 16.84 -1.03 13.83
C PHE A 513 16.19 -2.39 14.15
N ALA A 514 15.04 -2.42 14.84
CA ALA A 514 14.28 -3.66 15.03
C ALA A 514 13.80 -4.28 13.71
N ILE A 515 13.41 -3.48 12.71
CA ILE A 515 13.02 -3.96 11.38
C ILE A 515 14.17 -4.71 10.71
N GLU A 516 15.36 -4.11 10.74
CA GLU A 516 16.59 -4.73 10.24
C GLU A 516 16.93 -6.01 10.99
N LEU A 517 16.91 -6.00 12.33
CA LEU A 517 17.23 -7.17 13.14
C LEU A 517 16.24 -8.31 12.90
N ASN A 518 14.95 -8.02 12.76
CA ASN A 518 13.94 -9.02 12.40
C ASN A 518 14.20 -9.61 11.01
N TYR A 519 14.61 -8.78 10.04
CA TYR A 519 15.02 -9.27 8.73
C TYR A 519 16.20 -10.25 8.82
N LEU A 520 17.22 -9.91 9.61
CA LEU A 520 18.37 -10.80 9.84
C LEU A 520 17.96 -12.07 10.59
N ALA A 521 17.09 -11.96 11.58
CA ALA A 521 16.57 -13.10 12.34
C ALA A 521 15.79 -14.08 11.44
N GLU A 522 14.90 -13.57 10.58
CA GLU A 522 14.14 -14.37 9.61
C GLU A 522 15.05 -15.00 8.57
N ARG A 523 15.98 -14.22 8.00
CA ARG A 523 16.90 -14.68 6.95
C ARG A 523 17.83 -15.78 7.42
N PHE A 524 18.25 -15.72 8.68
CA PHE A 524 19.24 -16.65 9.25
C PHE A 524 18.66 -17.64 10.27
N ASN A 525 17.35 -17.61 10.47
CA ASN A 525 16.64 -18.45 11.43
C ASN A 525 17.26 -18.38 12.85
N LYS A 526 17.48 -17.16 13.35
CA LYS A 526 18.11 -16.90 14.65
C LYS A 526 17.10 -16.29 15.62
N GLU A 527 16.46 -17.13 16.41
CA GLU A 527 15.42 -16.73 17.37
C GLU A 527 15.90 -15.66 18.38
N LYS A 528 17.12 -15.78 18.91
CA LYS A 528 17.70 -14.77 19.81
C LYS A 528 17.81 -13.38 19.17
N ILE A 529 18.04 -13.28 17.86
CA ILE A 529 18.05 -11.97 17.16
C ILE A 529 16.63 -11.40 17.10
N ALA A 530 15.61 -12.24 16.91
CA ALA A 530 14.21 -11.79 16.94
C ALA A 530 13.78 -11.33 18.35
N GLU A 531 14.21 -12.03 19.40
CA GLU A 531 14.00 -11.59 20.79
C GLU A 531 14.68 -10.24 21.05
N PHE A 532 15.93 -10.08 20.59
CA PHE A 532 16.64 -8.81 20.67
C PHE A 532 15.92 -7.69 19.91
N ALA A 533 15.47 -7.96 18.68
CA ALA A 533 14.69 -7.01 17.87
C ALA A 533 13.41 -6.57 18.58
N LYS A 534 12.73 -7.50 19.26
CA LYS A 534 11.53 -7.21 20.05
C LYS A 534 11.83 -6.27 21.22
N GLU A 535 12.90 -6.52 21.97
CA GLU A 535 13.30 -5.62 23.06
C GLU A 535 13.70 -4.24 22.57
N ILE A 536 14.38 -4.15 21.43
CA ILE A 536 14.67 -2.88 20.77
C ILE A 536 13.38 -2.13 20.39
N SER A 537 12.39 -2.85 19.85
CA SER A 537 11.07 -2.27 19.55
C SER A 537 10.39 -1.73 20.81
N ASN A 538 10.43 -2.48 21.93
CA ASN A 538 9.87 -2.03 23.21
C ASN A 538 10.55 -0.74 23.71
N ILE A 539 11.86 -0.60 23.50
CA ILE A 539 12.58 0.65 23.84
C ILE A 539 12.09 1.81 22.95
N GLY A 540 11.75 1.52 21.68
CA GLY A 540 11.07 2.48 20.80
C GLY A 540 9.75 3.00 21.37
N ASP A 541 8.93 2.12 21.96
CA ASP A 541 7.70 2.49 22.68
C ASP A 541 7.99 3.38 23.90
N ASP A 542 9.00 3.04 24.70
CA ASP A 542 9.36 3.85 25.87
C ASP A 542 9.76 5.27 25.49
N TRP A 543 10.48 5.45 24.38
CA TRP A 543 10.79 6.78 23.85
C TRP A 543 9.54 7.56 23.41
N GLN A 544 8.50 6.90 22.90
CA GLN A 544 7.22 7.56 22.63
C GLN A 544 6.55 8.00 23.94
N GLN A 545 6.64 7.20 25.00
CA GLN A 545 6.12 7.59 26.31
C GLN A 545 6.88 8.81 26.89
N VAL A 546 8.21 8.84 26.76
CA VAL A 546 9.04 10.01 27.12
C VAL A 546 8.54 11.26 26.40
N LYS A 547 8.30 11.17 25.08
CA LYS A 547 7.74 12.27 24.29
C LYS A 547 6.38 12.72 24.81
N LEU A 548 5.48 11.78 25.11
CA LEU A 548 4.14 12.09 25.64
C LEU A 548 4.20 12.77 27.02
N LEU A 549 5.07 12.31 27.91
CA LEU A 549 5.31 12.97 29.20
C LEU A 549 5.87 14.38 29.02
N LEU A 550 6.76 14.57 28.05
CA LEU A 550 7.32 15.89 27.76
C LEU A 550 6.28 16.86 27.19
N VAL A 551 5.34 16.38 26.37
CA VAL A 551 4.15 17.15 25.93
C VAL A 551 3.33 17.60 27.15
N GLN A 552 3.07 16.70 28.10
CA GLN A 552 2.34 17.04 29.33
C GLN A 552 3.12 18.03 30.20
N TYR A 553 4.45 17.89 30.27
CA TYR A 553 5.32 18.83 30.95
C TYR A 553 5.21 20.23 30.33
N PHE A 554 5.25 20.37 29.00
CA PHE A 554 5.11 21.69 28.37
C PHE A 554 3.76 22.37 28.68
N GLN A 555 2.70 21.58 28.86
CA GLN A 555 1.39 22.10 29.24
C GLN A 555 1.29 22.51 30.71
N LYS A 556 1.89 21.73 31.62
CA LYS A 556 1.69 21.88 33.08
C LYS A 556 2.86 22.54 33.80
N GLN A 557 4.05 22.57 33.20
CA GLN A 557 5.31 23.06 33.76
C GLN A 557 5.62 22.46 35.14
N SER A 558 5.26 21.19 35.34
CA SER A 558 5.40 20.49 36.62
C SER A 558 6.78 19.84 36.74
N LYS A 559 7.51 20.15 37.83
CA LYS A 559 8.81 19.53 38.09
C LYS A 559 8.73 18.00 38.18
N ASP A 560 7.70 17.46 38.84
CA ASP A 560 7.52 16.02 38.97
C ASP A 560 7.40 15.31 37.62
N LEU A 561 6.78 15.95 36.61
CA LEU A 561 6.73 15.41 35.25
C LEU A 561 8.10 15.41 34.57
N LEU A 562 8.91 16.46 34.78
CA LEU A 562 10.27 16.50 34.27
C LEU A 562 11.15 15.45 34.94
N ASP A 563 11.04 15.28 36.26
CA ASP A 563 11.75 14.25 37.02
C ASP A 563 11.35 12.84 36.51
N ASN A 564 10.08 12.62 36.17
CA ASN A 564 9.61 11.38 35.54
C ASN A 564 10.21 11.16 34.14
N VAL A 565 10.26 12.21 33.31
CA VAL A 565 10.91 12.17 31.99
C VAL A 565 12.37 11.76 32.12
N VAL A 566 13.11 12.42 33.02
CA VAL A 566 14.53 12.14 33.28
C VAL A 566 14.71 10.69 33.77
N GLY A 567 13.87 10.26 34.72
CA GLY A 567 13.87 8.89 35.24
C GLY A 567 13.65 7.84 34.15
N GLN A 568 12.68 8.08 33.25
CA GLN A 568 12.40 7.16 32.15
C GLN A 568 13.54 7.11 31.14
N ILE A 569 14.17 8.25 30.80
CA ILE A 569 15.34 8.27 29.91
C ILE A 569 16.51 7.49 30.53
N ARG A 570 16.74 7.61 31.84
CA ARG A 570 17.77 6.83 32.56
C ARG A 570 17.48 5.32 32.50
N GLN A 571 16.23 4.91 32.69
CA GLN A 571 15.82 3.50 32.57
C GLN A 571 16.01 2.97 31.14
N ILE A 572 15.65 3.76 30.13
CA ILE A 572 15.90 3.42 28.72
C ILE A 572 17.40 3.24 28.48
N ALA A 573 18.23 4.16 28.96
CA ALA A 573 19.67 4.07 28.83
C ALA A 573 20.20 2.76 29.44
N GLU A 574 19.80 2.44 30.67
CA GLU A 574 20.20 1.21 31.36
C GLU A 574 19.76 -0.05 30.59
N ARG A 575 18.54 -0.07 30.05
CA ARG A 575 18.06 -1.18 29.21
C ARG A 575 18.88 -1.34 27.94
N GLU A 576 19.18 -0.26 27.22
CA GLU A 576 20.06 -0.30 26.04
C GLU A 576 21.47 -0.81 26.41
N ALA A 577 21.99 -0.42 27.58
CA ALA A 577 23.27 -0.91 28.09
C ALA A 577 23.23 -2.42 28.42
N ASN A 578 22.16 -2.91 29.04
CA ASN A 578 22.00 -4.33 29.35
C ASN A 578 21.83 -5.17 28.08
N LEU A 579 21.10 -4.67 27.09
CA LEU A 579 20.96 -5.29 25.78
C LEU A 579 22.31 -5.45 25.05
N SER A 580 23.25 -4.53 25.28
CA SER A 580 24.62 -4.68 24.77
C SER A 580 25.29 -5.98 25.22
N LEU A 581 24.99 -6.46 26.43
CA LEU A 581 25.57 -7.70 26.94
C LEU A 581 24.96 -8.92 26.24
N LEU A 582 23.68 -8.87 25.88
CA LEU A 582 22.99 -9.96 25.18
C LEU A 582 23.55 -10.17 23.76
N LEU A 583 23.97 -9.09 23.08
CA LEU A 583 24.57 -9.19 21.75
C LEU A 583 25.88 -9.99 21.76
N ASP A 584 26.60 -10.06 22.89
CA ASP A 584 27.81 -10.88 23.00
C ASP A 584 27.45 -12.36 22.81
N GLU A 585 26.36 -12.81 23.44
CA GLU A 585 25.92 -14.21 23.41
C GLU A 585 25.25 -14.62 22.09
N ILE A 586 24.84 -13.63 21.29
CA ILE A 586 24.19 -13.86 20.00
C ILE A 586 25.25 -14.03 18.90
N PHE A 587 26.34 -13.27 18.98
CA PHE A 587 27.37 -13.23 17.94
C PHE A 587 28.61 -14.08 18.26
N PHE A 588 28.78 -14.56 19.50
CA PHE A 588 29.87 -15.42 19.94
C PHE A 588 29.34 -16.60 20.76
#